data_AF-A0A317FCM6-F1
#
_entry.id   AF-A0A317FCM6-F1
#
_cell.length_a   1.000
_cell.length_b   1.000
_cell.length_c   1.000
_cell.angle_alpha   90.00
_cell.angle_beta   90.00
_cell.angle_gamma   90.00
#
_symmetry.space_group_name_H-M   'P 1'
#
loop_
_entity.id
_entity.type
_entity.pdbx_description
1 polymer ?
#
loop_
_entity_poly.entity_id
_entity_poly.type
_entity_poly.pdbx_seq_one_letter_code
_entity_poly.pdbx_strand_id
1 'polypeptide(L)'
;MPRSALILVALLLLGSAPAFAQRPAAAQRNIAEAEADCRGAGGRPSLAPEFETVTEVNGDGQPDYVHAFDGLDCQGAATLFCGSAGCPVVLFLSPGYRAQPLGHVQGWSVDRTGSLPVLVLATHGSGCGRSGADGCEVRLAWNGREMARIGAGGRPPRVAAPAPAPNPAPAQPAPGPSGGTKSSAPAAGAAAAPPGQSWALRQIADGRQIALVAGPGVVQAVTVMCHQGVPVAALALRARPPEGPVTLTLAGRSGRASAPLTPGGGPVWVADLRNSAVARLLAGNDASLEVRINGGIQGRLPLQGSTRAVRDALSDCLRF
;
A
#
# COMPACT_ATOMS: atom_id res chain seq x y z
N MET A 1 -84.31 -14.50 -0.42
CA MET A 1 -83.52 -13.35 -0.90
C MET A 1 -82.17 -13.35 -0.18
N PRO A 2 -81.05 -13.34 -0.92
CA PRO A 2 -79.72 -13.62 -0.41
C PRO A 2 -79.10 -12.39 0.26
N ARG A 3 -78.40 -12.56 1.39
CA ARG A 3 -77.48 -11.54 1.91
C ARG A 3 -76.12 -12.18 2.14
N SER A 4 -75.40 -12.24 1.03
CA SER A 4 -73.99 -11.88 0.87
C SER A 4 -73.03 -12.39 1.95
N ALA A 5 -72.33 -13.46 1.56
CA ALA A 5 -70.95 -13.70 1.91
C ALA A 5 -70.08 -12.46 1.64
N LEU A 6 -69.22 -12.13 2.59
CA LEU A 6 -68.00 -11.34 2.39
C LEU A 6 -66.98 -11.80 3.44
N ILE A 7 -66.52 -13.04 3.26
CA ILE A 7 -65.14 -13.40 3.57
C ILE A 7 -64.32 -12.71 2.46
N LEU A 8 -63.26 -11.97 2.80
CA LEU A 8 -61.91 -12.20 2.28
C LEU A 8 -60.94 -11.07 2.66
N VAL A 9 -59.89 -11.48 3.38
CA VAL A 9 -58.50 -11.07 3.16
C VAL A 9 -58.15 -9.61 3.51
N ALA A 10 -57.85 -9.39 4.79
CA ALA A 10 -57.14 -8.20 5.28
C ALA A 10 -55.72 -8.52 5.79
N LEU A 11 -55.16 -9.71 5.51
CA LEU A 11 -53.80 -10.07 5.87
C LEU A 11 -53.10 -10.68 4.65
N LEU A 12 -52.32 -9.88 3.92
CA LEU A 12 -51.13 -10.29 3.12
C LEU A 12 -50.51 -9.09 2.36
N LEU A 13 -50.45 -7.92 3.00
CA LEU A 13 -49.47 -6.88 2.61
C LEU A 13 -48.23 -7.04 3.48
N LEU A 14 -47.63 -8.24 3.47
CA LEU A 14 -46.22 -8.39 3.80
C LEU A 14 -45.47 -7.71 2.68
N GLY A 15 -45.22 -6.41 2.84
CA GLY A 15 -44.39 -5.64 1.93
C GLY A 15 -43.10 -6.41 1.72
N SER A 16 -42.84 -6.77 0.47
CA SER A 16 -41.54 -7.25 0.02
C SER A 16 -40.55 -6.11 0.26
N ALA A 17 -40.03 -6.02 1.48
CA ALA A 17 -38.85 -5.22 1.74
C ALA A 17 -37.82 -5.71 0.72
N PRO A 18 -37.18 -4.81 -0.06
CA PRO A 18 -36.10 -5.24 -0.92
C PRO A 18 -35.13 -6.01 -0.01
N ALA A 19 -34.86 -7.26 -0.37
CA ALA A 19 -33.81 -8.02 0.26
C ALA A 19 -32.51 -7.32 -0.10
N PHE A 20 -32.15 -6.28 0.67
CA PHE A 20 -30.81 -5.74 0.66
C PHE A 20 -29.93 -6.95 0.91
N ALA A 21 -29.14 -7.33 -0.10
CA ALA A 21 -28.24 -8.47 -0.01
C ALA A 21 -27.43 -8.30 1.27
N GLN A 22 -27.74 -9.12 2.28
CA GLN A 22 -27.14 -8.96 3.58
C GLN A 22 -25.66 -9.28 3.44
N ARG A 23 -24.80 -8.33 3.83
CA ARG A 23 -23.34 -8.49 3.75
C ARG A 23 -22.95 -9.87 4.31
N PRO A 24 -22.15 -10.67 3.59
CA PRO A 24 -21.73 -11.99 4.04
C PRO A 24 -21.07 -11.93 5.42
N ALA A 25 -21.32 -12.95 6.25
CA ALA A 25 -20.80 -12.99 7.62
C ALA A 25 -19.26 -12.89 7.69
N ALA A 26 -18.55 -13.39 6.68
CA ALA A 26 -17.09 -13.28 6.61
C ALA A 26 -16.63 -11.82 6.41
N ALA A 27 -17.30 -11.08 5.52
CA ALA A 27 -17.04 -9.66 5.35
C ALA A 27 -17.40 -8.87 6.62
N GLN A 28 -18.56 -9.13 7.23
CA GLN A 28 -18.93 -8.51 8.51
C GLN A 28 -17.88 -8.74 9.61
N ARG A 29 -17.34 -9.95 9.73
CA ARG A 29 -16.28 -10.26 10.70
C ARG A 29 -14.98 -9.49 10.42
N ASN A 30 -14.54 -9.41 9.16
CA ASN A 30 -13.33 -8.68 8.81
C ASN A 30 -13.44 -7.18 9.17
N ILE A 31 -14.63 -6.59 9.05
CA ILE A 31 -14.87 -5.21 9.50
C ILE A 31 -14.72 -5.11 11.02
N ALA A 32 -15.42 -5.97 11.75
CA ALA A 32 -15.39 -5.96 13.20
C ALA A 32 -13.98 -6.21 13.77
N GLU A 33 -13.21 -7.10 13.14
CA GLU A 33 -11.81 -7.38 13.47
C GLU A 33 -10.91 -6.15 13.21
N ALA A 34 -11.03 -5.51 12.05
CA ALA A 34 -10.24 -4.30 11.74
C ALA A 34 -10.55 -3.13 12.71
N GLU A 35 -11.82 -2.93 13.06
CA GLU A 35 -12.22 -1.94 14.07
C GLU A 35 -11.73 -2.31 15.48
N ALA A 36 -11.68 -3.60 15.82
CA ALA A 36 -11.13 -4.08 17.08
C ALA A 36 -9.61 -3.88 17.14
N ASP A 37 -8.88 -4.19 16.07
CA ASP A 37 -7.44 -3.96 15.96
C ASP A 37 -7.10 -2.47 16.12
N CYS A 38 -7.88 -1.60 15.46
CA CYS A 38 -7.73 -0.15 15.61
C CYS A 38 -7.90 0.30 17.07
N ARG A 39 -8.96 -0.16 17.74
CA ARG A 39 -9.21 0.14 19.16
C ARG A 39 -8.12 -0.44 20.07
N GLY A 40 -7.64 -1.64 19.76
CA GLY A 40 -6.55 -2.31 20.49
C GLY A 40 -5.23 -1.54 20.42
N ALA A 41 -4.98 -0.83 19.32
CA ALA A 41 -3.84 0.08 19.17
C ALA A 41 -4.04 1.45 19.85
N GLY A 42 -5.13 1.65 20.59
CA GLY A 42 -5.50 2.93 21.20
C GLY A 42 -6.11 3.94 20.23
N GLY A 43 -6.45 3.50 19.02
CA GLY A 43 -7.05 4.32 17.99
C GLY A 43 -8.59 4.37 18.04
N ARG A 44 -9.17 5.24 17.21
CA ARG A 44 -10.62 5.33 17.00
C ARG A 44 -10.94 5.02 15.54
N PRO A 45 -11.65 3.91 15.24
CA PRO A 45 -11.95 3.52 13.88
C PRO A 45 -13.09 4.36 13.29
N SER A 46 -12.98 4.68 12.01
CA SER A 46 -14.04 5.23 11.17
C SER A 46 -13.92 4.65 9.77
N LEU A 47 -15.02 4.08 9.25
CA LEU A 47 -15.07 3.52 7.90
C LEU A 47 -15.60 4.57 6.93
N ALA A 48 -14.82 4.88 5.91
CA ALA A 48 -15.25 5.66 4.77
C ALA A 48 -15.96 4.77 3.73
N PRO A 49 -16.81 5.32 2.84
CA PRO A 49 -17.53 4.55 1.83
C PRO A 49 -16.63 3.67 0.95
N GLU A 50 -15.41 4.12 0.67
CA GLU A 50 -14.39 3.42 -0.10
C GLU A 50 -13.84 2.16 0.59
N PHE A 51 -14.07 1.98 1.90
CA PHE A 51 -13.62 0.78 2.60
C PHE A 51 -14.25 -0.48 2.02
N GLU A 52 -15.54 -0.47 1.71
CA GLU A 52 -16.23 -1.63 1.14
C GLU A 52 -16.80 -1.27 -0.24
N THR A 53 -16.31 -1.97 -1.25
CA THR A 53 -16.89 -1.92 -2.58
C THR A 53 -17.60 -3.24 -2.89
N VAL A 54 -18.88 -3.15 -3.25
CA VAL A 54 -19.66 -4.28 -3.77
C VAL A 54 -19.53 -4.29 -5.29
N THR A 55 -18.92 -5.32 -5.85
CA THR A 55 -18.68 -5.45 -7.29
C THR A 55 -18.58 -6.92 -7.67
N GLU A 56 -18.91 -7.25 -8.91
CA GLU A 56 -18.69 -8.59 -9.44
C GLU A 56 -17.27 -8.66 -10.06
N VAL A 57 -16.51 -9.71 -9.72
CA VAL A 57 -15.10 -9.88 -10.15
C VAL A 57 -14.77 -11.26 -10.72
N ASN A 58 -15.64 -12.27 -10.58
CA ASN A 58 -15.36 -13.66 -11.01
C ASN A 58 -16.16 -14.16 -12.22
N GLY A 59 -17.14 -13.41 -12.73
CA GLY A 59 -17.97 -13.80 -13.87
C GLY A 59 -19.21 -14.64 -13.52
N ASP A 60 -19.59 -14.78 -12.24
CA ASP A 60 -20.73 -15.63 -11.82
C ASP A 60 -22.07 -14.88 -11.70
N GLY A 61 -22.07 -13.55 -11.87
CA GLY A 61 -23.27 -12.71 -11.80
C GLY A 61 -23.80 -12.45 -10.39
N GLN A 62 -23.10 -12.88 -9.35
CA GLN A 62 -23.37 -12.54 -7.95
C GLN A 62 -22.44 -11.41 -7.48
N PRO A 63 -22.85 -10.60 -6.49
CA PRO A 63 -21.99 -9.56 -5.95
C PRO A 63 -20.87 -10.15 -5.09
N ASP A 64 -19.63 -9.71 -5.34
CA ASP A 64 -18.48 -9.88 -4.47
C ASP A 64 -18.25 -8.62 -3.61
N TYR A 65 -17.44 -8.76 -2.56
CA TYR A 65 -17.12 -7.67 -1.64
C TYR A 65 -15.61 -7.47 -1.59
N VAL A 66 -15.17 -6.23 -1.75
CA VAL A 66 -13.77 -5.84 -1.65
C VAL A 66 -13.63 -4.91 -0.46
N HIS A 67 -12.83 -5.30 0.53
CA HIS A 67 -12.44 -4.44 1.63
C HIS A 67 -11.08 -3.81 1.35
N ALA A 68 -11.04 -2.49 1.23
CA ALA A 68 -9.83 -1.72 1.00
C ALA A 68 -9.53 -0.88 2.25
N PHE A 69 -8.39 -1.16 2.88
CA PHE A 69 -8.06 -0.59 4.19
C PHE A 69 -7.58 0.86 4.12
N ASP A 70 -7.41 1.43 2.92
CA ASP A 70 -7.27 2.88 2.72
C ASP A 70 -8.55 3.65 3.10
N GLY A 71 -9.70 2.98 3.09
CA GLY A 71 -10.97 3.51 3.59
C GLY A 71 -11.20 3.37 5.10
N LEU A 72 -10.25 2.82 5.87
CA LEU A 72 -10.34 2.74 7.33
C LEU A 72 -9.44 3.80 7.98
N ASP A 73 -10.04 4.88 8.47
CA ASP A 73 -9.34 5.83 9.33
C ASP A 73 -9.23 5.24 10.74
N CYS A 74 -8.01 5.16 11.25
CA CYS A 74 -7.73 4.76 12.62
C CYS A 74 -7.03 5.91 13.35
N GLN A 75 -7.83 6.87 13.83
CA GLN A 75 -7.31 8.08 14.45
C GLN A 75 -6.50 7.74 15.70
N GLY A 76 -5.29 8.28 15.80
CA GLY A 76 -4.35 7.94 16.88
C GLY A 76 -3.46 6.73 16.58
N ALA A 77 -3.72 5.99 15.49
CA ALA A 77 -2.90 4.89 15.00
C ALA A 77 -2.91 4.82 13.45
N ALA A 78 -2.72 5.97 12.79
CA ALA A 78 -2.93 6.14 11.35
C ALA A 78 -2.09 5.22 10.43
N THR A 79 -0.98 4.67 10.93
CA THR A 79 -0.10 3.76 10.18
C THR A 79 -0.32 2.29 10.52
N LEU A 80 -1.41 1.95 11.23
CA LEU A 80 -1.64 0.58 11.71
C LEU A 80 -1.83 -0.41 10.55
N PHE A 81 -2.65 -0.04 9.55
CA PHE A 81 -2.98 -0.92 8.43
C PHE A 81 -2.19 -0.59 7.17
N CYS A 82 -1.97 0.69 6.90
CA CYS A 82 -1.39 1.18 5.65
C CYS A 82 0.09 1.54 5.80
N GLY A 83 0.86 1.22 4.76
CA GLY A 83 2.28 1.56 4.67
C GLY A 83 2.71 1.89 3.23
N SER A 84 4.01 1.93 2.96
CA SER A 84 4.52 2.31 1.62
C SER A 84 4.22 1.27 0.52
N ALA A 85 3.95 0.02 0.90
CA ALA A 85 3.47 -1.00 -0.03
C ALA A 85 1.97 -0.82 -0.37
N GLY A 86 1.31 0.16 0.24
CA GLY A 86 -0.12 0.41 0.16
C GLY A 86 -0.88 -0.17 1.35
N CYS A 87 -2.19 -0.29 1.18
CA CYS A 87 -3.10 -0.77 2.20
C CYS A 87 -3.54 -2.21 1.90
N PRO A 88 -3.85 -3.01 2.93
CA PRO A 88 -4.45 -4.33 2.72
C PRO A 88 -5.71 -4.24 1.88
N VAL A 89 -5.84 -5.16 0.92
CA VAL A 89 -7.12 -5.42 0.26
C VAL A 89 -7.51 -6.87 0.51
N VAL A 90 -8.77 -7.10 0.87
CA VAL A 90 -9.35 -8.43 1.09
C VAL A 90 -10.57 -8.61 0.19
N LEU A 91 -10.56 -9.65 -0.62
CA LEU A 91 -11.67 -10.02 -1.49
C LEU A 91 -12.51 -11.12 -0.84
N PHE A 92 -13.83 -10.99 -0.89
CA PHE A 92 -14.78 -12.02 -0.48
C PHE A 92 -15.57 -12.45 -1.71
N LEU A 93 -15.15 -13.57 -2.28
CA LEU A 93 -15.63 -14.04 -3.58
C LEU A 93 -16.85 -14.96 -3.44
N SER A 94 -17.87 -14.78 -4.27
CA SER A 94 -18.94 -15.74 -4.45
C SER A 94 -18.50 -16.97 -5.26
N PRO A 95 -19.22 -18.10 -5.14
CA PRO A 95 -20.04 -18.44 -3.98
C PRO A 95 -19.16 -18.77 -2.76
N GLY A 96 -19.70 -18.53 -1.55
CA GLY A 96 -19.10 -18.99 -0.30
C GLY A 96 -18.29 -17.94 0.48
N TYR A 97 -17.94 -16.81 -0.14
CA TYR A 97 -17.45 -15.59 0.53
C TYR A 97 -16.30 -15.83 1.51
N ARG A 98 -15.36 -16.69 1.14
CA ARG A 98 -14.13 -16.88 1.92
C ARG A 98 -13.23 -15.67 1.71
N ALA A 99 -12.62 -15.18 2.79
CA ALA A 99 -11.65 -14.09 2.71
C ALA A 99 -10.44 -14.53 1.87
N GLN A 100 -10.09 -13.71 0.88
CA GLN A 100 -8.91 -13.83 0.06
C GLN A 100 -8.06 -12.57 0.22
N PRO A 101 -7.03 -12.60 1.07
CA PRO A 101 -6.10 -11.48 1.20
C PRO A 101 -5.35 -11.28 -0.13
N LEU A 102 -5.39 -10.07 -0.67
CA LEU A 102 -4.67 -9.68 -1.88
C LEU A 102 -3.35 -8.96 -1.58
N GLY A 103 -3.01 -8.85 -0.29
CA GLY A 103 -1.80 -8.19 0.20
C GLY A 103 -1.95 -6.68 0.30
N HIS A 104 -0.82 -5.98 0.46
CA HIS A 104 -0.76 -4.52 0.44
C HIS A 104 -0.69 -4.03 -1.01
N VAL A 105 -1.66 -3.22 -1.40
CA VAL A 105 -1.76 -2.65 -2.74
C VAL A 105 -1.88 -1.12 -2.64
N GLN A 106 -1.24 -0.42 -3.55
CA GLN A 106 -1.24 1.04 -3.66
C GLN A 106 -2.51 1.58 -4.34
N GLY A 107 -3.29 0.69 -4.94
CA GLY A 107 -4.57 0.96 -5.55
C GLY A 107 -5.11 -0.31 -6.19
N TRP A 108 -6.41 -0.32 -6.49
CA TRP A 108 -7.04 -1.42 -7.18
C TRP A 108 -8.18 -0.91 -8.06
N SER A 109 -8.54 -1.69 -9.08
CA SER A 109 -9.69 -1.42 -9.94
C SER A 109 -10.18 -2.72 -10.60
N VAL A 110 -11.37 -2.66 -11.21
CA VAL A 110 -11.90 -3.76 -12.01
C VAL A 110 -11.96 -3.32 -13.47
N ASP A 111 -11.17 -3.95 -14.32
CA ASP A 111 -11.23 -3.78 -15.76
C ASP A 111 -12.34 -4.68 -16.32
N ARG A 112 -13.34 -4.04 -16.94
CA ARG A 112 -14.53 -4.68 -17.50
C ARG A 112 -14.58 -4.60 -19.03
N THR A 113 -13.46 -4.28 -19.69
CA THR A 113 -13.40 -4.17 -21.15
C THR A 113 -13.45 -5.52 -21.87
N GLY A 114 -13.13 -6.61 -21.15
CA GLY A 114 -13.18 -7.98 -21.65
C GLY A 114 -14.49 -8.72 -21.36
N SER A 115 -14.57 -9.97 -21.82
CA SER A 115 -15.72 -10.86 -21.56
C SER A 115 -15.79 -11.39 -20.12
N LEU A 116 -14.70 -11.25 -19.36
CA LEU A 116 -14.62 -11.59 -17.94
C LEU A 116 -13.99 -10.40 -17.21
N PRO A 117 -14.44 -10.08 -15.98
CA PRO A 117 -13.80 -9.05 -15.17
C PRO A 117 -12.34 -9.41 -14.89
N VAL A 118 -11.49 -8.38 -14.86
CA VAL A 118 -10.09 -8.50 -14.45
C VAL A 118 -9.86 -7.58 -13.27
N LEU A 119 -9.47 -8.14 -12.14
CA LEU A 119 -9.05 -7.36 -10.98
C LEU A 119 -7.62 -6.87 -11.20
N VAL A 120 -7.44 -5.56 -11.19
CA VAL A 120 -6.17 -4.90 -11.44
C VAL A 120 -5.68 -4.33 -10.12
N LEU A 121 -4.50 -4.76 -9.68
CA LEU A 121 -3.86 -4.31 -8.45
C LEU A 121 -2.61 -3.50 -8.81
N ALA A 122 -2.58 -2.24 -8.39
CA ALA A 122 -1.35 -1.46 -8.36
C ALA A 122 -0.58 -1.88 -7.12
N THR A 123 0.54 -2.57 -7.32
CA THR A 123 1.38 -3.11 -6.26
C THR A 123 2.79 -2.56 -6.37
N HIS A 124 3.51 -2.67 -5.26
CA HIS A 124 4.96 -2.54 -5.21
C HIS A 124 5.62 -3.50 -6.21
N GLY A 125 6.71 -3.09 -6.88
CA GLY A 125 7.26 -3.83 -8.02
C GLY A 125 7.69 -5.27 -7.72
N SER A 126 7.93 -5.60 -6.46
CA SER A 126 8.15 -6.96 -5.96
C SER A 126 7.00 -7.93 -6.29
N GLY A 127 5.76 -7.44 -6.41
CA GLY A 127 4.60 -8.23 -6.86
C GLY A 127 4.70 -8.70 -8.33
N CYS A 128 5.66 -8.18 -9.09
CA CYS A 128 6.00 -8.57 -10.46
C CYS A 128 7.41 -9.20 -10.56
N GLY A 129 8.08 -9.49 -9.44
CA GLY A 129 9.50 -9.88 -9.45
C GLY A 129 10.44 -8.74 -9.88
N ARG A 130 9.98 -7.49 -9.81
CA ARG A 130 10.77 -6.28 -10.10
C ARG A 130 11.23 -5.62 -8.80
N SER A 131 11.98 -4.53 -8.91
CA SER A 131 12.36 -3.77 -7.74
C SER A 131 11.10 -3.20 -7.09
N GLY A 132 11.10 -3.07 -5.77
CA GLY A 132 9.97 -2.53 -5.06
C GLY A 132 9.51 -1.13 -5.49
N ALA A 133 10.47 -0.30 -5.89
CA ALA A 133 10.25 1.07 -6.35
C ALA A 133 9.62 1.15 -7.74
N ASP A 134 9.59 0.06 -8.50
CA ASP A 134 8.89 0.01 -9.78
C ASP A 134 7.38 -0.08 -9.55
N GLY A 135 6.60 0.61 -10.38
CA GLY A 135 5.18 0.33 -10.49
C GLY A 135 4.98 -1.09 -11.01
N CYS A 136 4.18 -1.90 -10.31
CA CYS A 136 3.76 -3.19 -10.80
C CYS A 136 2.25 -3.27 -10.83
N GLU A 137 1.72 -3.54 -12.02
CA GLU A 137 0.35 -3.96 -12.16
C GLU A 137 0.29 -5.49 -12.09
N VAL A 138 -0.44 -6.01 -11.11
CA VAL A 138 -0.85 -7.41 -11.05
C VAL A 138 -2.26 -7.47 -11.59
N ARG A 139 -2.47 -8.24 -12.67
CA ARG A 139 -3.80 -8.49 -13.21
C ARG A 139 -4.23 -9.88 -12.78
N LEU A 140 -5.39 -10.00 -12.17
CA LEU A 140 -5.97 -11.26 -11.72
C LEU A 140 -7.28 -11.51 -12.46
N ALA A 141 -7.45 -12.73 -12.94
CA ALA A 141 -8.73 -13.20 -13.49
C ALA A 141 -9.11 -14.52 -12.85
N TRP A 142 -10.40 -14.74 -12.69
CA TRP A 142 -10.92 -16.02 -12.25
C TRP A 142 -10.56 -17.11 -13.26
N ASN A 143 -10.07 -18.25 -12.78
CA ASN A 143 -9.76 -19.41 -13.62
C ASN A 143 -10.69 -20.62 -13.39
N GLY A 144 -11.78 -20.43 -12.63
CA GLY A 144 -12.66 -21.51 -12.18
C GLY A 144 -12.37 -22.03 -10.77
N ARG A 145 -11.25 -21.62 -10.16
CA ARG A 145 -10.82 -22.06 -8.82
C ARG A 145 -10.29 -20.92 -7.95
N GLU A 146 -9.54 -19.99 -8.53
CA GLU A 146 -8.92 -18.88 -7.81
C GLU A 146 -8.77 -17.65 -8.72
N MET A 147 -8.55 -16.48 -8.10
CA MET A 147 -8.10 -15.28 -8.80
C MET A 147 -6.63 -15.45 -9.19
N ALA A 148 -6.40 -15.88 -10.43
CA ALA A 148 -5.07 -16.22 -10.92
C ALA A 148 -4.43 -15.06 -11.69
N ARG A 149 -3.11 -14.91 -11.53
CA ARG A 149 -2.33 -13.89 -12.23
C ARG A 149 -2.34 -14.14 -13.74
N ILE A 150 -2.70 -13.12 -14.51
CA ILE A 150 -2.59 -13.12 -15.96
C ILE A 150 -1.44 -12.20 -16.39
N GLY A 151 -0.76 -12.54 -17.50
CA GLY A 151 0.36 -11.75 -18.03
C GLY A 151 -0.07 -10.33 -18.43
N ALA A 152 0.90 -9.42 -18.60
CA ALA A 152 0.61 -8.10 -19.16
C ALA A 152 0.05 -8.28 -20.60
N GLY A 153 -1.22 -7.91 -20.82
CA GLY A 153 -1.93 -8.18 -22.07
C GLY A 153 -2.42 -9.62 -22.26
N GLY A 154 -2.31 -10.47 -21.23
CA GLY A 154 -2.84 -11.84 -21.26
C GLY A 154 -4.36 -11.84 -21.32
N ARG A 155 -4.94 -12.57 -22.27
CA ARG A 155 -6.37 -12.86 -22.27
C ARG A 155 -6.69 -13.75 -21.04
N PRO A 156 -7.76 -13.48 -20.28
CA PRO A 156 -8.17 -14.41 -19.22
C PRO A 156 -8.34 -15.82 -19.79
N PRO A 157 -7.95 -16.87 -19.04
CA PRO A 157 -8.16 -18.24 -19.48
C PRO A 157 -9.64 -18.43 -19.80
N ARG A 158 -9.93 -19.25 -20.81
CA ARG A 158 -11.32 -19.57 -21.18
C ARG A 158 -11.90 -20.47 -20.09
N VAL A 159 -12.46 -19.86 -19.05
CA VAL A 159 -13.24 -20.57 -18.03
C VAL A 159 -14.55 -21.00 -18.71
N ALA A 160 -14.99 -22.23 -18.48
CA ALA A 160 -16.31 -22.65 -18.91
C ALA A 160 -17.33 -21.68 -18.29
N ALA A 161 -18.09 -20.98 -19.12
CA ALA A 161 -19.13 -20.07 -18.65
C ALA A 161 -20.03 -20.83 -17.68
N PRO A 162 -20.32 -20.28 -16.48
CA PRO A 162 -21.42 -20.78 -15.68
C PRO A 162 -22.68 -20.85 -16.54
N ALA A 163 -23.51 -21.86 -16.30
CA ALA A 163 -24.83 -21.92 -16.93
C ALA A 163 -25.53 -20.56 -16.74
N PRO A 164 -26.10 -19.96 -17.79
CA PRO A 164 -26.67 -18.63 -17.70
C PRO A 164 -27.69 -18.59 -16.58
N ALA A 165 -27.55 -17.62 -15.68
CA ALA A 165 -28.59 -17.28 -14.73
C ALA A 165 -29.89 -17.03 -15.52
N PRO A 166 -31.06 -17.47 -15.01
CA PRO A 166 -32.33 -17.19 -15.67
C PRO A 166 -32.48 -15.67 -15.86
N ASN A 167 -32.70 -15.26 -17.10
CA ASN A 167 -32.74 -13.85 -17.50
C ASN A 167 -33.66 -13.02 -16.58
N PRO A 168 -33.16 -11.94 -15.95
CA PRO A 168 -34.04 -10.91 -15.41
C PRO A 168 -34.75 -10.19 -16.56
N ALA A 169 -36.03 -9.86 -16.31
CA ALA A 169 -36.92 -9.24 -17.29
C ALA A 169 -36.33 -7.93 -17.86
N PRO A 170 -36.56 -7.63 -19.15
CA PRO A 170 -35.95 -6.48 -19.82
C PRO A 170 -36.46 -5.14 -19.24
N ALA A 171 -35.54 -4.32 -18.78
CA ALA A 171 -35.77 -2.90 -18.48
C ALA A 171 -35.82 -2.09 -19.78
N GLN A 172 -36.78 -1.16 -19.85
CA GLN A 172 -37.05 -0.33 -21.03
C GLN A 172 -35.95 0.73 -21.26
N PRO A 173 -35.68 1.11 -22.53
CA PRO A 173 -34.64 2.08 -22.88
C PRO A 173 -35.10 3.53 -22.68
N ALA A 174 -34.22 4.36 -22.12
CA ALA A 174 -34.35 5.81 -22.12
C ALA A 174 -33.63 6.43 -23.34
N PRO A 175 -34.15 7.53 -23.91
CA PRO A 175 -33.56 8.19 -25.08
C PRO A 175 -32.44 9.16 -24.70
N GLY A 176 -31.38 9.22 -25.52
CA GLY A 176 -30.51 10.40 -25.63
C GLY A 176 -30.80 11.16 -26.94
N PRO A 177 -29.93 12.04 -27.44
CA PRO A 177 -28.81 12.77 -26.80
C PRO A 177 -28.84 14.28 -27.15
N SER A 178 -27.91 15.11 -26.63
CA SER A 178 -27.36 16.30 -27.32
C SER A 178 -26.25 16.99 -26.54
N GLY A 179 -25.21 17.46 -27.26
CA GLY A 179 -24.34 18.58 -26.86
C GLY A 179 -22.88 18.23 -26.59
N GLY A 180 -22.02 18.42 -27.59
CA GLY A 180 -20.58 18.27 -27.47
C GLY A 180 -19.85 19.53 -26.99
N THR A 181 -18.55 19.38 -26.72
CA THR A 181 -17.50 20.34 -27.11
C THR A 181 -16.13 19.69 -26.97
N LYS A 182 -15.27 19.96 -27.96
CA LYS A 182 -13.85 19.61 -28.01
C LYS A 182 -13.07 20.43 -26.99
N SER A 183 -12.08 19.85 -26.33
CA SER A 183 -10.88 20.62 -25.96
C SER A 183 -9.64 19.72 -25.86
N SER A 184 -8.55 20.30 -26.35
CA SER A 184 -7.26 19.74 -26.72
C SER A 184 -6.33 19.42 -25.54
N ALA A 185 -5.52 18.38 -25.69
CA ALA A 185 -4.36 18.10 -24.85
C ALA A 185 -3.24 19.13 -25.02
N PRO A 186 -2.40 19.35 -23.99
CA PRO A 186 -1.02 19.73 -24.18
C PRO A 186 -0.07 18.59 -23.79
N ALA A 187 1.04 18.52 -24.52
CA ALA A 187 2.19 17.69 -24.23
C ALA A 187 3.19 18.40 -23.29
N ALA A 188 4.12 17.60 -22.76
CA ALA A 188 5.42 17.93 -22.15
C ALA A 188 5.47 18.26 -20.64
N GLY A 189 6.44 17.62 -19.97
CA GLY A 189 6.96 18.04 -18.67
C GLY A 189 7.54 16.87 -17.86
N ALA A 190 8.86 16.72 -17.87
CA ALA A 190 9.57 15.83 -16.95
C ALA A 190 9.19 16.18 -15.50
N ALA A 191 8.61 15.22 -14.78
CA ALA A 191 8.16 15.42 -13.41
C ALA A 191 9.36 15.61 -12.47
N ALA A 192 9.46 16.81 -11.90
CA ALA A 192 10.31 17.11 -10.75
C ALA A 192 9.79 16.39 -9.48
N ALA A 193 10.70 15.96 -8.61
CA ALA A 193 10.37 15.30 -7.34
C ALA A 193 9.67 16.25 -6.33
N PRO A 194 8.76 15.75 -5.48
CA PRO A 194 8.00 16.57 -4.52
C PRO A 194 8.85 17.05 -3.32
N PRO A 195 8.50 18.20 -2.70
CA PRO A 195 9.26 18.82 -1.60
C PRO A 195 9.01 18.13 -0.25
N GLY A 196 10.10 17.85 0.50
CA GLY A 196 10.03 17.26 1.86
C GLY A 196 11.20 16.36 2.29
N GLN A 197 12.33 16.32 1.57
CA GLN A 197 13.44 15.38 1.84
C GLN A 197 14.66 16.06 2.51
N SER A 198 14.48 16.75 3.64
CA SER A 198 15.59 17.32 4.42
C SER A 198 15.85 16.51 5.69
N TRP A 199 17.05 16.66 6.24
CA TRP A 199 17.40 16.04 7.51
C TRP A 199 16.63 16.70 8.66
N ALA A 200 16.00 15.88 9.49
CA ALA A 200 15.29 16.32 10.69
C ALA A 200 16.01 15.83 11.95
N LEU A 201 16.22 16.74 12.89
CA LEU A 201 16.61 16.38 14.26
C LEU A 201 15.35 16.05 15.06
N ARG A 202 15.34 14.92 15.75
CA ARG A 202 14.22 14.44 16.56
C ARG A 202 14.74 14.00 17.92
N GLN A 203 13.96 14.27 18.96
CA GLN A 203 14.18 13.67 20.28
C GLN A 203 13.29 12.43 20.39
N ILE A 204 13.87 11.31 20.82
CA ILE A 204 13.13 10.09 21.12
C ILE A 204 12.74 10.03 22.61
N ALA A 205 11.86 9.11 22.97
CA ALA A 205 11.20 9.07 24.29
C ALA A 205 12.16 9.02 25.50
N ASP A 206 13.38 8.55 25.30
CA ASP A 206 14.43 8.50 26.34
C ASP A 206 15.32 9.77 26.41
N GLY A 207 14.96 10.81 25.67
CA GLY A 207 15.67 12.09 25.65
C GLY A 207 16.82 12.18 24.65
N ARG A 208 17.20 11.07 23.99
CA ARG A 208 18.29 11.08 23.02
C ARG A 208 17.88 11.78 21.71
N GLN A 209 18.86 12.42 21.08
CA GLN A 209 18.68 13.05 19.77
C GLN A 209 19.03 12.07 18.64
N ILE A 210 18.23 12.09 17.58
CA ILE A 210 18.47 11.34 16.35
C ILE A 210 18.36 12.28 15.15
N ALA A 211 19.22 12.07 14.15
CA ALA A 211 19.12 12.72 12.86
C ALA A 211 18.49 11.75 11.86
N LEU A 212 17.38 12.13 11.24
CA LEU A 212 16.59 11.27 10.36
C LEU A 212 16.44 11.91 8.99
N VAL A 213 16.55 11.11 7.94
CA VAL A 213 16.19 11.49 6.58
C VAL A 213 15.60 10.30 5.81
N ALA A 214 14.73 10.58 4.86
CA ALA A 214 14.29 9.57 3.90
C ALA A 214 15.47 9.10 3.04
N GLY A 215 15.60 7.79 2.85
CA GLY A 215 16.64 7.21 2.03
C GLY A 215 16.20 6.99 0.57
N PRO A 216 17.16 6.86 -0.36
CA PRO A 216 16.88 6.50 -1.75
C PRO A 216 16.84 4.97 -1.94
N GLY A 217 16.14 4.53 -2.99
CA GLY A 217 16.12 3.12 -3.40
C GLY A 217 15.62 2.20 -2.30
N VAL A 218 16.39 1.15 -1.98
CA VAL A 218 16.04 0.20 -0.91
C VAL A 218 16.23 0.76 0.49
N VAL A 219 16.93 1.88 0.65
CA VAL A 219 17.07 2.55 1.95
C VAL A 219 15.79 3.35 2.19
N GLN A 220 14.93 2.91 3.09
CA GLN A 220 13.71 3.63 3.45
C GLN A 220 14.04 4.91 4.22
N ALA A 221 14.92 4.79 5.20
CA ALA A 221 15.34 5.89 6.04
C ALA A 221 16.77 5.66 6.53
N VAL A 222 17.48 6.77 6.72
CA VAL A 222 18.77 6.80 7.40
C VAL A 222 18.57 7.54 8.72
N THR A 223 18.87 6.86 9.82
CA THR A 223 18.90 7.44 11.15
C THR A 223 20.33 7.45 11.67
N VAL A 224 20.79 8.56 12.20
CA VAL A 224 22.10 8.68 12.83
C VAL A 224 21.90 9.05 14.29
N MET A 225 22.58 8.33 15.19
CA MET A 225 22.41 8.50 16.64
C MET A 225 23.58 7.90 17.43
N CYS A 226 23.67 8.25 18.71
CA CYS A 226 24.47 7.52 19.69
C CYS A 226 23.70 6.33 20.26
N HIS A 227 24.22 5.11 20.05
CA HIS A 227 23.71 3.89 20.68
C HIS A 227 24.76 3.37 21.66
N GLN A 228 24.46 3.43 22.97
CA GLN A 228 25.38 3.01 24.04
C GLN A 228 26.79 3.63 23.93
N GLY A 229 26.86 4.92 23.60
CA GLY A 229 28.13 5.64 23.42
C GLY A 229 28.86 5.37 22.11
N VAL A 230 28.28 4.58 21.20
CA VAL A 230 28.83 4.32 19.86
C VAL A 230 28.05 5.15 18.82
N PRO A 231 28.74 5.91 17.94
CA PRO A 231 28.08 6.58 16.83
C PRO A 231 27.66 5.55 15.78
N VAL A 232 26.37 5.49 15.48
CA VAL A 232 25.80 4.53 14.53
C VAL A 232 24.97 5.21 13.45
N ALA A 233 24.97 4.63 12.26
CA ALA A 233 23.94 4.87 11.25
C ALA A 233 23.05 3.62 11.15
N ALA A 234 21.78 3.78 11.50
CA ALA A 234 20.75 2.77 11.31
C ALA A 234 20.00 3.04 10.01
N LEU A 235 19.99 2.04 9.12
CA LEU A 235 19.28 2.07 7.86
C LEU A 235 18.08 1.15 7.97
N ALA A 236 16.89 1.72 7.84
CA ALA A 236 15.70 0.92 7.60
C ALA A 236 15.72 0.53 6.12
N LEU A 237 15.82 -0.76 5.81
CA LEU A 237 15.82 -1.26 4.44
C LEU A 237 14.46 -1.81 4.06
N ARG A 238 13.96 -1.43 2.88
CA ARG A 238 12.67 -1.89 2.31
C ARG A 238 12.68 -3.37 1.96
N ALA A 239 13.85 -3.96 1.82
CA ALA A 239 14.06 -5.37 1.54
C ALA A 239 15.27 -5.87 2.32
N ARG A 240 15.24 -7.15 2.71
CA ARG A 240 16.40 -7.79 3.33
C ARG A 240 17.53 -7.90 2.28
N PRO A 241 18.74 -7.41 2.58
CA PRO A 241 19.92 -7.69 1.77
C PRO A 241 20.11 -9.20 1.55
N PRO A 242 20.72 -9.61 0.43
CA PRO A 242 21.08 -11.00 0.19
C PRO A 242 22.01 -11.53 1.29
N GLU A 243 22.05 -12.86 1.45
CA GLU A 243 22.90 -13.50 2.45
C GLU A 243 24.38 -13.14 2.25
N GLY A 244 25.08 -12.90 3.37
CA GLY A 244 26.49 -12.53 3.38
C GLY A 244 26.76 -11.12 3.93
N PRO A 245 28.01 -10.66 3.85
CA PRO A 245 28.40 -9.34 4.35
C PRO A 245 27.66 -8.22 3.63
N VAL A 246 27.08 -7.30 4.40
CA VAL A 246 26.40 -6.12 3.85
C VAL A 246 27.27 -4.88 4.08
N THR A 247 27.44 -4.05 3.06
CA THR A 247 28.26 -2.83 3.13
C THR A 247 27.48 -1.62 2.64
N LEU A 248 27.41 -0.58 3.47
CA LEU A 248 27.01 0.76 3.07
C LEU A 248 28.22 1.48 2.47
N THR A 249 28.03 2.13 1.32
CA THR A 249 29.01 3.06 0.76
C THR A 249 28.33 4.39 0.45
N LEU A 250 28.92 5.48 0.92
CA LEU A 250 28.52 6.85 0.57
C LEU A 250 29.62 7.50 -0.27
N ALA A 251 29.24 8.19 -1.34
CA ALA A 251 30.17 8.90 -2.21
C ALA A 251 29.65 10.28 -2.61
N GLY A 252 30.48 11.30 -2.42
CA GLY A 252 30.22 12.69 -2.79
C GLY A 252 31.45 13.33 -3.42
N ARG A 253 31.44 14.66 -3.55
CA ARG A 253 32.61 15.39 -4.05
C ARG A 253 33.73 15.44 -3.00
N SER A 254 33.34 15.44 -1.72
CA SER A 254 34.27 15.45 -0.59
C SER A 254 34.96 14.11 -0.32
N GLY A 255 34.53 13.03 -0.99
CA GLY A 255 35.17 11.73 -0.92
C GLY A 255 34.18 10.56 -0.92
N ARG A 256 34.69 9.38 -0.57
CA ARG A 256 33.93 8.14 -0.45
C ARG A 256 34.29 7.44 0.86
N ALA A 257 33.30 6.87 1.51
CA ALA A 257 33.48 6.07 2.71
C ALA A 257 32.53 4.88 2.73
N SER A 258 32.96 3.79 3.36
CA SER A 258 32.15 2.59 3.52
C SER A 258 32.10 2.17 4.98
N ALA A 259 31.03 1.47 5.35
CA ALA A 259 30.88 0.85 6.66
C ALA A 259 30.13 -0.48 6.51
N PRO A 260 30.55 -1.55 7.22
CA PRO A 260 29.79 -2.79 7.26
C PRO A 260 28.46 -2.54 7.97
N LEU A 261 27.42 -3.22 7.48
CA LEU A 261 26.09 -3.22 8.05
C LEU A 261 25.84 -4.56 8.73
N THR A 262 25.33 -4.51 9.95
CA THR A 262 24.93 -5.68 10.74
C THR A 262 23.42 -5.66 11.00
N PRO A 263 22.75 -6.80 11.15
CA PRO A 263 21.33 -6.82 11.48
C PRO A 263 21.04 -6.18 12.84
N GLY A 264 20.14 -5.19 12.87
CA GLY A 264 19.66 -4.53 14.09
C GLY A 264 18.29 -5.02 14.58
N GLY A 265 17.68 -5.97 13.86
CA GLY A 265 16.33 -6.48 14.10
C GLY A 265 15.31 -5.95 13.07
N GLY A 266 14.37 -6.80 12.65
CA GLY A 266 13.39 -6.45 11.63
C GLY A 266 14.04 -5.95 10.32
N PRO A 267 13.59 -4.82 9.76
CA PRO A 267 14.18 -4.23 8.55
C PRO A 267 15.43 -3.36 8.83
N VAL A 268 15.89 -3.25 10.07
CA VAL A 268 16.95 -2.32 10.46
C VAL A 268 18.33 -2.96 10.33
N TRP A 269 19.25 -2.22 9.70
CA TRP A 269 20.65 -2.55 9.55
C TRP A 269 21.52 -1.44 10.12
N VAL A 270 22.51 -1.79 10.93
CA VAL A 270 23.28 -0.83 11.71
C VAL A 270 24.74 -0.85 11.26
N ALA A 271 25.27 0.34 10.98
CA ALA A 271 26.69 0.58 10.74
C ALA A 271 27.32 1.29 11.95
N ASP A 272 28.39 0.72 12.48
CA ASP A 272 29.28 1.40 13.42
C ASP A 272 30.14 2.41 12.65
N LEU A 273 30.13 3.67 13.09
CA LEU A 273 30.77 4.77 12.40
C LEU A 273 32.16 5.11 12.94
N ARG A 274 32.63 4.49 14.03
CA ARG A 274 33.92 4.83 14.67
C ARG A 274 35.11 4.68 13.72
N ASN A 275 35.06 3.66 12.87
CA ASN A 275 36.13 3.29 11.95
C ASN A 275 35.81 3.67 10.49
N SER A 276 34.90 4.64 10.28
CA SER A 276 34.47 5.05 8.95
C SER A 276 34.38 6.57 8.82
N ALA A 277 34.66 7.07 7.62
CA ALA A 277 34.44 8.48 7.29
C ALA A 277 32.96 8.79 6.95
N VAL A 278 32.04 7.82 7.05
CA VAL A 278 30.60 8.00 6.77
C VAL A 278 30.00 9.15 7.58
N ALA A 279 30.26 9.25 8.89
CA ALA A 279 29.74 10.36 9.70
C ALA A 279 30.22 11.73 9.19
N ARG A 280 31.52 11.83 8.86
CA ARG A 280 32.11 13.06 8.31
C ARG A 280 31.52 13.46 6.97
N LEU A 281 31.24 12.49 6.09
CA LEU A 281 30.55 12.77 4.82
C LEU A 281 29.12 13.26 5.04
N LEU A 282 28.38 12.63 5.94
CA LEU A 282 27.00 13.03 6.27
C LEU A 282 26.92 14.42 6.91
N ALA A 283 27.90 14.78 7.74
CA ALA A 283 28.01 16.11 8.35
C ALA A 283 28.83 17.11 7.51
N GLY A 284 29.17 16.76 6.27
CA GLY A 284 30.02 17.56 5.39
C GLY A 284 29.27 18.68 4.66
N ASN A 285 29.91 19.21 3.62
CA ASN A 285 29.38 20.34 2.80
C ASN A 285 28.86 19.90 1.42
N ASP A 286 28.78 18.58 1.16
CA ASP A 286 28.18 18.10 -0.07
C ASP A 286 26.67 18.36 -0.09
N ALA A 287 26.11 18.62 -1.28
CA ALA A 287 24.65 18.80 -1.41
C ALA A 287 23.89 17.47 -1.40
N SER A 288 24.53 16.39 -1.84
CA SER A 288 24.00 15.03 -1.82
C SER A 288 25.11 13.99 -1.93
N LEU A 289 24.87 12.79 -1.41
CA LEU A 289 25.76 11.63 -1.52
C LEU A 289 25.09 10.51 -2.33
N GLU A 290 25.82 9.89 -3.25
CA GLU A 290 25.41 8.60 -3.80
C GLU A 290 25.47 7.55 -2.69
N VAL A 291 24.37 6.80 -2.54
CA VAL A 291 24.25 5.68 -1.61
C VAL A 291 24.39 4.39 -2.38
N ARG A 292 25.22 3.49 -1.89
CA ARG A 292 25.33 2.11 -2.40
C ARG A 292 25.21 1.11 -1.28
N ILE A 293 24.54 -0.01 -1.55
CA ILE A 293 24.49 -1.19 -0.68
C ILE A 293 25.09 -2.35 -1.46
N ASN A 294 26.11 -2.99 -0.92
CA ASN A 294 26.87 -4.08 -1.58
C ASN A 294 27.37 -3.69 -2.97
N GLY A 295 27.77 -2.42 -3.12
CA GLY A 295 28.19 -1.88 -4.40
C GLY A 295 27.05 -1.58 -5.38
N GLY A 296 25.80 -1.94 -5.13
CA GLY A 296 24.65 -1.54 -5.94
C GLY A 296 24.18 -0.13 -5.64
N ILE A 297 23.96 0.71 -6.66
CA ILE A 297 23.51 2.10 -6.51
C ILE A 297 22.05 2.13 -6.04
N GLN A 298 21.79 2.87 -4.96
CA GLN A 298 20.44 3.08 -4.42
C GLN A 298 19.84 4.43 -4.81
N GLY A 299 20.70 5.38 -5.17
CA GLY A 299 20.33 6.74 -5.55
C GLY A 299 21.09 7.77 -4.73
N ARG A 300 20.56 8.98 -4.64
CA ARG A 300 21.22 10.09 -3.94
C ARG A 300 20.49 10.44 -2.65
N LEU A 301 21.24 10.52 -1.56
CA LEU A 301 20.78 11.03 -0.27
C LEU A 301 20.97 12.55 -0.25
N PRO A 302 19.90 13.36 -0.11
CA PRO A 302 20.03 14.80 0.05
C PRO A 302 20.72 15.12 1.38
N LEU A 303 21.55 16.16 1.40
CA LEU A 303 22.25 16.61 2.61
C LEU A 303 21.76 17.98 3.11
N GLN A 304 20.62 18.46 2.61
CA GLN A 304 20.01 19.69 3.13
C GLN A 304 19.68 19.52 4.62
N GLY A 305 20.32 20.34 5.47
CA GLY A 305 20.19 20.30 6.92
C GLY A 305 21.01 19.23 7.64
N SER A 306 21.76 18.38 6.91
CA SER A 306 22.45 17.22 7.49
C SER A 306 23.56 17.62 8.47
N THR A 307 24.35 18.65 8.13
CA THR A 307 25.50 19.09 8.94
C THR A 307 25.11 19.33 10.39
N ARG A 308 24.05 20.11 10.61
CA ARG A 308 23.58 20.42 11.96
C ARG A 308 22.96 19.19 12.61
N ALA A 309 22.02 18.53 11.93
CA ALA A 309 21.29 17.41 12.51
C ALA A 309 22.23 16.27 12.94
N VAL A 310 23.19 15.90 12.09
CA VAL A 310 24.14 14.80 12.35
C VAL A 310 25.12 15.16 13.47
N ARG A 311 25.60 16.41 13.53
CA ARG A 311 26.48 16.87 14.62
C ARG A 311 25.75 16.87 15.96
N ASP A 312 24.52 17.37 15.98
CA ASP A 312 23.69 17.43 17.20
C ASP A 312 23.30 16.01 17.66
N ALA A 313 22.96 15.10 16.75
CA ALA A 313 22.58 13.72 17.09
C ALA A 313 23.75 12.83 17.57
N LEU A 314 24.99 13.24 17.29
CA LEU A 314 26.19 12.49 17.67
C LEU A 314 27.06 13.20 18.72
N SER A 315 26.62 14.35 19.25
CA SER A 315 27.41 15.20 20.16
C SER A 315 27.98 14.45 21.36
N ASP A 316 27.26 13.43 21.83
CA ASP A 316 27.57 12.69 23.05
C ASP A 316 28.59 11.56 22.81
N CYS A 317 28.81 11.14 21.55
CA CYS A 317 29.64 9.98 21.23
C CYS A 317 30.64 10.19 20.08
N LEU A 318 30.59 11.31 19.36
CA LEU A 318 31.53 11.63 18.29
C LEU A 318 31.81 13.13 18.22
N ARG A 319 33.10 13.47 18.16
CA ARG A 319 33.56 14.84 17.86
C ARG A 319 33.93 14.93 16.38
N PHE A 320 33.45 15.99 15.73
CA PHE A 320 33.64 16.25 14.30
C PHE A 320 34.85 17.12 14.02
#